data_AF-A0A3S3LBY9-F1
#
_entry.id   AF-A0A3S3LBY9-F1
#
_cell.length_a   1.000
_cell.length_b   1.000
_cell.length_c   1.000
_cell.angle_alpha   90.00
_cell.angle_beta   90.00
_cell.angle_gamma   90.00
#
_symmetry.space_group_name_H-M   'P 1'
#
loop_
_entity.id
_entity.type
_entity.pdbx_description
1 polymer ?
#
loop_
_entity_poly.entity_id
_entity_poly.type
_entity_poly.pdbx_seq_one_letter_code
_entity_poly.pdbx_strand_id
1 'polypeptide(L)'
;YFYIPGTETCLRIGGYVRYDIGVGDVGTFTGATSGDYEDGGENDTYWKRARFTLKTWTGQETELGTLKTFTETRFNFGNSQGSADFVNTPGGPIFFPNEAGNTGVSLNFAWI
;
A
#
# COMPACT_ATOMS: atom_id res chain seq x y z
N TYR A 1 25.50 -3.25 -1.86
CA TYR A 1 25.83 -2.01 -1.13
C TYR A 1 26.59 -1.13 -2.09
N PHE A 2 26.25 0.15 -2.16
CA PHE A 2 26.99 1.17 -2.89
C PHE A 2 27.71 2.06 -1.88
N TYR A 3 28.97 2.38 -2.16
CA TYR A 3 29.73 3.33 -1.38
C TYR A 3 29.30 4.74 -1.75
N ILE A 4 29.09 5.61 -0.77
CA ILE A 4 28.76 7.02 -1.00
C ILE A 4 30.09 7.81 -1.06
N PRO A 5 30.49 8.36 -2.22
CA PRO A 5 31.74 9.10 -2.34
C PRO A 5 31.81 10.26 -1.34
N GLY A 6 32.98 10.46 -0.73
CA GLY A 6 33.18 11.51 0.29
C GLY A 6 32.70 11.16 1.69
N THR A 7 32.17 9.95 1.92
CA THR A 7 31.81 9.45 3.25
C THR A 7 32.26 8.01 3.39
N GLU A 8 32.65 7.56 4.59
CA GLU A 8 32.91 6.12 4.86
C GLU A 8 31.61 5.32 5.03
N THR A 9 30.57 5.66 4.25
CA THR A 9 29.22 5.10 4.36
C THR A 9 28.91 4.20 3.17
N CYS A 10 28.53 2.96 3.47
CA CYS A 10 27.92 2.01 2.55
C CYS A 10 26.39 2.06 2.67
N LEU A 11 25.68 2.26 1.57
CA LEU A 11 24.21 2.24 1.52
C LEU A 11 23.73 1.04 0.70
N ARG A 12 22.69 0.35 1.19
CA ARG A 12 21.92 -0.62 0.43
C ARG A 12 20.49 -0.13 0.38
N ILE A 13 19.94 -0.12 -0.83
CA ILE A 13 18.51 0.10 -1.05
C ILE A 13 17.95 -1.21 -1.59
N GLY A 14 16.80 -1.62 -1.07
CA GLY A 14 16.11 -2.81 -1.50
C GLY A 14 14.65 -2.73 -1.10
N GLY A 15 13.94 -3.83 -1.25
CA GLY A 15 12.51 -3.82 -1.05
C GLY A 15 11.81 -4.88 -1.86
N TYR A 16 10.49 -4.78 -1.90
CA TYR A 16 9.66 -5.60 -2.77
C TYR A 16 8.38 -4.85 -3.13
N VAL A 17 7.83 -5.23 -4.28
CA VAL A 17 6.45 -4.92 -4.65
C VAL A 17 5.65 -6.20 -4.53
N ARG A 18 4.47 -6.10 -3.91
CA ARG A 18 3.48 -7.18 -3.87
C ARG A 18 2.18 -6.66 -4.46
N TYR A 19 1.54 -7.47 -5.28
CA TYR A 19 0.21 -7.20 -5.82
C TYR A 19 -0.68 -8.41 -5.59
N ASP A 20 -1.80 -8.21 -4.90
CA ASP A 20 -2.83 -9.21 -4.68
C ASP A 20 -4.08 -8.83 -5.48
N ILE A 21 -4.71 -9.80 -6.14
CA ILE A 21 -5.97 -9.65 -6.84
C ILE A 21 -6.93 -10.74 -6.35
N GLY A 22 -8.16 -10.36 -6.03
CA GLY A 22 -9.26 -11.28 -5.75
C GLY A 22 -10.38 -11.13 -6.76
N VAL A 23 -10.99 -12.26 -7.12
CA VAL A 23 -12.01 -12.38 -8.17
C VAL A 23 -13.17 -13.24 -7.65
N GLY A 24 -14.37 -13.02 -8.17
CA GLY A 24 -15.58 -13.77 -7.79
C GLY A 24 -16.44 -13.02 -6.79
N ASP A 25 -17.28 -13.73 -6.05
CA ASP A 25 -18.26 -13.09 -5.17
C ASP A 25 -17.63 -12.44 -3.93
N VAL A 26 -18.25 -11.35 -3.49
CA VAL A 26 -17.93 -10.69 -2.21
C VAL A 26 -18.22 -11.67 -1.06
N GLY A 27 -17.24 -11.84 -0.16
CA GLY A 27 -17.39 -12.66 1.06
C GLY A 27 -17.07 -14.16 0.94
N THR A 28 -17.22 -14.78 -0.24
CA THR A 28 -16.90 -16.22 -0.45
C THR A 28 -15.65 -16.45 -1.29
N PHE A 29 -15.45 -15.70 -2.38
CA PHE A 29 -14.31 -15.88 -3.28
C PHE A 29 -13.34 -14.70 -3.34
N THR A 30 -13.50 -13.73 -2.44
CA THR A 30 -12.62 -12.56 -2.27
C THR A 30 -12.64 -11.54 -3.42
N GLY A 31 -13.71 -11.49 -4.22
CA GLY A 31 -13.91 -10.36 -5.12
C GLY A 31 -14.44 -9.12 -4.41
N ALA A 32 -14.75 -8.11 -5.21
CA ALA A 32 -15.29 -6.83 -4.79
C ALA A 32 -16.36 -6.41 -5.78
N THR A 33 -17.29 -5.57 -5.36
CA THR A 33 -18.13 -4.82 -6.30
C THR A 33 -17.82 -3.34 -6.15
N SER A 34 -18.14 -2.56 -7.17
CA SER A 34 -18.16 -1.12 -7.13
C SER A 34 -19.39 -0.67 -7.89
N GLY A 35 -20.02 0.39 -7.44
CA GLY A 35 -21.13 0.92 -8.20
C GLY A 35 -20.67 1.67 -9.43
N ASP A 36 -21.60 1.69 -10.37
CA ASP A 36 -21.46 2.16 -11.70
C ASP A 36 -21.50 3.67 -11.77
N TYR A 37 -20.71 4.22 -12.69
CA TYR A 37 -20.66 5.66 -12.89
C TYR A 37 -21.81 6.17 -13.78
N GLU A 38 -22.44 5.30 -14.58
CA GLU A 38 -23.48 5.69 -15.54
C GLU A 38 -24.88 5.63 -14.92
N ASP A 39 -25.22 4.56 -14.19
CA ASP A 39 -26.56 4.37 -13.63
C ASP A 39 -26.64 4.26 -12.09
N GLY A 40 -25.49 4.21 -11.42
CA GLY A 40 -25.40 4.08 -9.95
C GLY A 40 -25.77 2.70 -9.40
N GLY A 41 -25.96 1.69 -10.27
CA GLY A 41 -26.12 0.29 -9.87
C GLY A 41 -24.83 -0.32 -9.35
N GLU A 42 -24.89 -1.49 -8.70
CA GLU A 42 -23.69 -2.20 -8.21
C GLU A 42 -23.20 -3.20 -9.26
N ASN A 43 -21.91 -3.13 -9.62
CA ASN A 43 -21.28 -4.02 -10.61
C ASN A 43 -20.09 -4.79 -10.01
N ASP A 44 -19.89 -6.00 -10.49
CA ASP A 44 -18.74 -6.82 -10.11
C ASP A 44 -17.41 -6.20 -10.55
N THR A 45 -16.41 -6.27 -9.67
CA THR A 45 -15.06 -5.80 -9.94
C THR A 45 -14.02 -6.68 -9.25
N TYR A 46 -12.77 -6.27 -9.36
CA TYR A 46 -11.66 -6.95 -8.72
C TYR A 46 -11.34 -6.31 -7.38
N TRP A 47 -11.15 -7.14 -6.36
CA TRP A 47 -10.42 -6.71 -5.17
C TRP A 47 -8.94 -6.60 -5.56
N LYS A 48 -8.30 -5.48 -5.24
CA LYS A 48 -6.90 -5.22 -5.56
C LYS A 48 -6.16 -4.61 -4.39
N ARG A 49 -4.94 -5.12 -4.17
CA ARG A 49 -4.03 -4.57 -3.16
C ARG A 49 -2.59 -4.59 -3.64
N ALA A 50 -2.06 -3.41 -3.92
CA ALA A 50 -0.65 -3.18 -4.15
C ALA A 50 0.05 -2.76 -2.86
N ARG A 51 1.26 -3.27 -2.65
CA ARG A 51 2.16 -2.86 -1.59
C ARG A 51 3.55 -2.66 -2.14
N PHE A 52 4.11 -1.48 -1.95
CA PHE A 52 5.52 -1.22 -2.14
C PHE A 52 6.20 -1.07 -0.78
N THR A 53 7.23 -1.87 -0.54
CA THR A 53 8.05 -1.79 0.66
C THR A 53 9.46 -1.39 0.27
N LEU A 54 9.88 -0.21 0.72
CA LEU A 54 11.23 0.32 0.55
C LEU A 54 12.03 0.05 1.83
N LYS A 55 13.19 -0.58 1.67
CA LYS A 55 14.12 -0.88 2.75
C LYS A 55 15.45 -0.20 2.47
N THR A 56 15.96 0.55 3.44
CA THR A 56 17.28 1.18 3.34
C THR A 56 18.14 0.72 4.51
N TRP A 57 19.40 0.43 4.22
CA TRP A 57 20.41 0.08 5.22
C TRP A 57 21.63 0.97 4.99
N THR A 58 22.14 1.64 6.00
CA THR A 58 23.47 2.26 5.95
C THR A 58 24.41 1.54 6.91
N GLY A 59 25.69 1.52 6.55
CA GLY A 59 26.78 1.09 7.42
C GLY A 59 27.91 2.10 7.30
N GLN A 60 28.36 2.68 8.40
CA GLN A 60 29.49 3.60 8.44
C GLN A 60 30.57 3.01 9.35
N GLU A 61 31.82 2.98 8.90
CA GLU A 61 32.92 2.66 9.78
C GLU A 61 33.21 3.86 10.68
N THR A 62 33.22 3.63 11.99
CA THR A 62 33.60 4.64 13.00
C THR A 62 34.76 4.12 13.82
N GLU A 63 35.44 5.00 14.55
CA GLU A 63 36.57 4.63 15.41
C GLU A 63 36.20 3.60 16.50
N LEU A 64 34.92 3.42 16.78
CA LEU A 64 34.38 2.50 17.79
C LEU A 64 33.66 1.28 17.17
N GLY A 65 33.74 1.11 15.85
CA GLY A 65 33.12 0.01 15.09
C GLY A 65 32.08 0.50 14.07
N THR A 66 31.46 -0.45 13.36
CA THR A 66 30.52 -0.15 12.28
C THR A 66 29.14 0.28 12.83
N LEU A 67 28.76 1.52 12.59
CA LEU A 67 27.41 2.04 12.86
C LEU A 67 26.44 1.62 11.76
N LYS A 68 25.31 0.99 12.09
CA LYS A 68 24.37 0.44 11.10
C LYS A 68 22.95 0.95 11.30
N THR A 69 22.43 1.71 10.34
CA THR A 69 21.02 2.10 10.38
C THR A 69 20.16 1.26 9.45
N PHE A 70 18.89 1.10 9.79
CA PHE A 70 17.89 0.46 8.95
C PHE A 70 16.56 1.19 9.03
N THR A 71 15.89 1.32 7.87
CA THR A 71 14.50 1.77 7.81
C THR A 71 13.67 0.91 6.85
N GLU A 72 12.41 0.67 7.19
CA GLU A 72 11.41 0.02 6.33
C GLU A 72 10.15 0.90 6.20
N THR A 73 9.98 1.48 5.02
CA THR A 73 8.83 2.33 4.66
C THR A 73 7.88 1.58 3.73
N ARG A 74 6.58 1.67 3.99
CA ARG A 74 5.53 0.97 3.24
C ARG A 74 4.52 1.94 2.66
N PHE A 75 4.18 1.68 1.41
CA PHE A 75 3.11 2.32 0.66
C PHE A 75 2.11 1.23 0.28
N ASN A 76 0.82 1.46 0.52
CA ASN A 76 -0.22 0.56 0.04
C ASN A 76 -1.23 1.33 -0.82
N PHE A 77 -1.76 0.63 -1.80
CA PHE A 77 -2.86 1.09 -2.65
C PHE A 77 -3.85 -0.05 -2.82
N GLY A 78 -5.14 0.22 -2.74
CA GLY A 78 -6.14 -0.81 -2.93
C GLY A 78 -7.55 -0.33 -2.61
N ASN A 79 -8.51 -1.20 -2.90
CA ASN A 79 -9.90 -1.05 -2.50
C ASN A 79 -10.24 -2.02 -1.36
N SER A 80 -11.49 -1.96 -0.90
CA SER A 80 -11.99 -2.91 0.09
C SER A 80 -12.42 -4.22 -0.58
N GLN A 81 -12.29 -5.33 0.14
CA GLN A 81 -12.86 -6.61 -0.25
C GLN A 81 -14.35 -6.61 0.14
N GLY A 82 -15.13 -5.82 -0.59
CA GLY A 82 -16.50 -5.44 -0.23
C GLY A 82 -17.24 -4.79 -1.37
N SER A 83 -18.41 -4.24 -1.05
CA SER A 83 -19.30 -3.57 -1.98
C SER A 83 -19.23 -2.05 -1.88
N ALA A 84 -19.84 -1.38 -2.85
CA ALA A 84 -20.12 0.05 -2.73
C ALA A 84 -21.16 0.32 -1.64
N ASP A 85 -21.14 1.53 -1.06
CA ASP A 85 -22.06 1.95 0.00
C ASP A 85 -23.11 2.93 -0.51
N PHE A 86 -24.33 2.82 0.04
CA PHE A 86 -25.51 3.58 -0.37
C PHE A 86 -26.17 4.20 0.85
N VAL A 87 -26.13 5.54 0.94
CA VAL A 87 -26.77 6.27 2.04
C VAL A 87 -28.00 7.00 1.53
N ASN A 88 -29.17 6.60 2.02
CA ASN A 88 -30.41 7.34 1.78
C ASN A 88 -30.44 8.61 2.62
N THR A 89 -30.46 9.77 1.97
CA THR A 89 -30.63 11.07 2.64
C THR A 89 -31.94 11.75 2.23
N PRO A 90 -32.43 12.73 3.00
CA PRO A 90 -33.63 13.49 2.63
C PRO A 90 -33.54 14.22 1.28
N GLY A 91 -32.33 14.44 0.76
CA GLY A 91 -32.08 15.03 -0.57
C GLY A 91 -31.90 14.01 -1.70
N GLY A 92 -32.05 12.72 -1.43
CA GLY A 92 -31.82 11.61 -2.37
C GLY A 92 -30.73 10.63 -1.90
N PRO A 93 -30.60 9.46 -2.56
CA PRO A 93 -29.51 8.53 -2.27
C PRO A 93 -28.16 9.14 -2.66
N ILE A 94 -27.18 9.02 -1.78
CA ILE A 94 -25.78 9.34 -2.05
C ILE A 94 -25.05 8.01 -2.24
N PHE A 95 -24.28 7.94 -3.33
CA PHE A 95 -23.56 6.75 -3.73
C PHE A 95 -22.06 6.88 -3.43
N PHE A 96 -21.48 5.86 -2.77
CA PHE A 96 -20.06 5.79 -2.43
C PHE A 96 -19.40 4.58 -3.10
N PRO A 97 -18.71 4.77 -4.23
CA PRO A 97 -18.03 3.67 -4.92
C PRO A 97 -16.91 3.06 -4.09
N ASN A 98 -16.65 1.76 -4.30
CA ASN A 98 -15.51 1.05 -3.69
C ASN A 98 -14.21 1.35 -4.45
N GLU A 99 -13.84 2.62 -4.45
CA GLU A 99 -12.67 3.12 -5.16
C GLU A 99 -11.38 2.60 -4.54
N ALA A 100 -10.39 2.36 -5.39
CA ALA A 100 -9.06 2.07 -4.90
C ALA A 100 -8.29 3.36 -4.68
N GLY A 101 -7.67 3.47 -3.51
CA GLY A 101 -6.92 4.64 -3.10
C GLY A 101 -5.61 4.28 -2.42
N ASN A 102 -4.74 5.27 -2.26
CA ASN A 102 -3.56 5.14 -1.43
C ASN A 102 -3.96 5.13 0.04
N THR A 103 -3.38 4.22 0.82
CA THR A 103 -3.39 4.35 2.28
C THR A 103 -2.27 5.28 2.74
N GLY A 104 -2.32 5.70 3.99
CA GLY A 104 -1.19 6.40 4.62
C GLY A 104 0.13 5.64 4.47
N VAL A 105 1.21 6.40 4.28
CA VAL A 105 2.58 5.89 4.29
C VAL A 105 2.94 5.51 5.73
N SER A 106 3.55 4.35 5.93
CA SER A 106 3.97 3.91 7.26
C SER A 106 5.45 3.56 7.33
N LEU A 107 6.09 3.98 8.42
CA LEU A 107 7.42 3.52 8.82
C LEU A 107 7.24 2.35 9.79
N ASN A 108 7.55 1.14 9.34
CA ASN A 108 7.26 -0.09 10.11
C ASN A 108 8.44 -0.47 11.02
N PHE A 109 9.66 -0.16 10.57
CA PHE A 109 10.88 -0.39 11.34
C PHE A 109 11.84 0.76 11.11
N ALA A 110 12.49 1.21 12.19
CA ALA A 110 13.60 2.16 12.15
C ALA A 110 14.51 1.91 13.35
N TRP A 111 15.79 1.68 13.11
CA TRP A 111 16.79 1.48 14.16
C TRP A 111 18.20 1.86 13.70
N ILE A 112 19.11 1.99 14.67
CA ILE A 112 20.53 2.33 14.57
C ILE A 112 21.38 1.29 15.31
#